data_AF-A0A9N9HI16-F1
#
_entry.id   AF-A0A9N9HI16-F1
#
_cell.length_a   1.000
_cell.length_b   1.000
_cell.length_c   1.000
_cell.angle_alpha   90.00
_cell.angle_beta   90.00
_cell.angle_gamma   90.00
#
_symmetry.space_group_name_H-M   'P 1'
#
loop_
_entity.id
_entity.type
_entity.pdbx_description
1 polymer ?
#
loop_
_entity_poly.entity_id
_entity_poly.type
_entity_poly.pdbx_seq_one_letter_code
_entity_poly.pdbx_strand_id
1 'polypeptide(L)' 'ANESVSQYATDIHSLLHKIDPDNIYPTQYKICEFTKGLNPQYAFFINLHQPKTFEKAISIAIETETGFKITYNNPFTL' A
#
# COMPACT_ATOMS: atom_id res chain seq x y z
N ALA A 1 -1.13 7.62 13.94
CA ALA A 1 -0.51 8.48 12.90
C ALA A 1 -1.51 8.63 11.76
N ASN A 2 -1.79 9.86 11.32
CA ASN A 2 -2.72 10.18 10.22
C ASN A 2 -1.99 10.26 8.86
N GLU A 3 -0.96 9.44 8.66
CA GLU A 3 -0.25 9.39 7.38
C GLU A 3 -1.16 8.76 6.32
N SER A 4 -1.19 9.35 5.12
CA SER A 4 -1.95 8.78 4.01
C SER A 4 -1.17 7.63 3.37
N VAL A 5 -1.89 6.66 2.79
CA VAL A 5 -1.27 5.56 2.06
C VAL A 5 -0.36 6.06 0.92
N SER A 6 -0.72 7.16 0.27
CA SER A 6 0.09 7.76 -0.80
C SER A 6 1.43 8.31 -0.29
N GLN A 7 1.44 8.92 0.90
CA GLN A 7 2.67 9.42 1.50
C GLN A 7 3.58 8.25 1.88
N TYR A 8 3.04 7.28 2.61
CA TYR A 8 3.76 6.06 2.99
C TYR A 8 4.34 5.30 1.77
N ALA A 9 3.58 5.18 0.68
CA ALA A 9 4.06 4.54 -0.54
C ALA A 9 5.29 5.24 -1.14
N THR A 10 5.33 6.57 -1.10
CA THR A 10 6.46 7.37 -1.58
C THR A 10 7.71 7.14 -0.72
N ASP A 11 7.51 7.09 0.59
CA ASP A 11 8.60 6.91 1.55
C ASP A 11 9.20 5.50 1.47
N ILE A 12 8.35 4.48 1.37
CA ILE A 12 8.82 3.09 1.17
C ILE A 12 9.49 2.90 -0.18
N HIS A 13 8.96 3.48 -1.26
CA HIS A 13 9.60 3.40 -2.57
C HIS A 13 11.01 4.00 -2.53
N SER A 14 11.16 5.15 -1.86
CA SER A 14 12.45 5.81 -1.66
C SER A 14 13.42 4.97 -0.82
N LEU A 15 12.92 4.28 0.22
CA LEU A 15 13.73 3.39 1.05
C LEU A 15 14.17 2.15 0.28
N LEU A 16 13.26 1.51 -0.45
CA LEU A 16 13.58 0.35 -1.28
C LEU A 16 14.62 0.70 -2.35
N HIS A 17 14.53 1.87 -2.97
CA HIS A 17 15.52 2.31 -3.94
C HIS A 17 16.90 2.58 -3.32
N LYS A 18 16.95 3.07 -2.07
CA LYS A 18 18.23 3.27 -1.35
C LYS A 18 18.92 1.95 -0.98
N ILE A 19 18.13 0.91 -0.69
CA ILE A 19 18.64 -0.41 -0.29
C ILE A 19 18.99 -1.26 -1.54
N ASP A 20 18.19 -1.14 -2.59
CA ASP A 20 18.29 -1.91 -3.83
C ASP A 20 18.25 -0.98 -5.06
N PRO A 21 19.31 -0.17 -5.26
CA PRO A 21 19.37 0.77 -6.38
C PRO A 21 19.38 0.06 -7.74
N ASP A 22 19.95 -1.14 -7.79
CA ASP A 22 20.05 -1.97 -9.00
C ASP A 22 18.79 -2.81 -9.28
N ASN A 23 17.75 -2.67 -8.45
CA ASN A 23 16.46 -3.36 -8.61
C ASN A 23 16.59 -4.90 -8.70
N ILE A 24 17.51 -5.46 -7.91
CA ILE A 24 17.82 -6.89 -7.86
C ILE A 24 16.74 -7.66 -7.09
N TYR A 25 16.10 -7.03 -6.10
CA TYR A 25 15.12 -7.75 -5.29
C TYR A 25 13.85 -8.08 -6.08
N PRO A 26 13.30 -9.30 -5.88
CA PRO A 26 12.07 -9.70 -6.55
C PRO A 26 10.91 -8.77 -6.23
N THR A 27 10.01 -8.54 -7.18
CA THR A 27 8.81 -7.71 -6.97
C THR A 27 7.98 -8.16 -5.77
N GLN A 28 7.84 -9.47 -5.55
CA GLN A 28 7.13 -9.98 -4.38
C GLN A 28 7.79 -9.58 -3.06
N TYR A 29 9.11 -9.49 -3.02
CA TYR A 29 9.82 -8.99 -1.84
C TYR A 29 9.42 -7.54 -1.55
N LYS A 30 9.42 -6.68 -2.57
CA LYS A 30 9.02 -5.26 -2.44
C LYS A 30 7.57 -5.12 -1.97
N ILE A 31 6.66 -5.93 -2.52
CA ILE A 31 5.26 -5.99 -2.08
C ILE A 31 5.16 -6.45 -0.62
N CYS A 32 5.96 -7.44 -0.21
CA CYS A 32 5.99 -7.93 1.17
C CYS A 32 6.47 -6.84 2.13
N GLU A 33 7.57 -6.14 1.82
CA GLU A 33 8.06 -5.05 2.67
C GLU A 33 7.05 -3.89 2.76
N PHE A 34 6.40 -3.53 1.65
CA PHE A 34 5.35 -2.50 1.66
C PHE A 34 4.16 -2.88 2.54
N THR A 35 3.69 -4.12 2.46
CA THR A 35 2.53 -4.59 3.24
C THR A 35 2.79 -4.68 4.75
N LYS A 36 4.04 -4.89 5.18
CA LYS A 36 4.40 -4.95 6.62
C LYS A 36 4.13 -3.67 7.39
N GLY A 37 4.29 -2.50 6.76
CA GLY A 37 4.05 -1.20 7.41
C GLY A 37 2.65 -0.63 7.18
N LEU A 38 1.79 -1.31 6.42
CA LEU A 38 0.42 -0.87 6.19
C LEU A 38 -0.51 -1.22 7.35
N ASN A 39 -1.59 -0.45 7.50
CA ASN A 39 -2.71 -0.85 8.32
C ASN A 39 -3.21 -2.25 7.86
N PRO A 40 -3.45 -3.21 8.78
CA PRO A 40 -3.86 -4.58 8.45
C PRO A 40 -5.02 -4.67 7.47
N GLN A 41 -5.97 -3.73 7.52
CA GLN A 41 -7.11 -3.73 6.60
C GLN A 41 -6.66 -3.50 5.14
N TYR A 42 -5.70 -2.61 4.89
CA TYR A 42 -5.18 -2.35 3.54
C TYR A 42 -4.31 -3.52 3.05
N ALA A 43 -3.48 -4.07 3.96
CA ALA A 43 -2.66 -5.24 3.66
C ALA A 43 -3.51 -6.47 3.27
N PHE A 44 -4.66 -6.66 3.92
CA PHE A 44 -5.61 -7.73 3.58
C PHE A 44 -6.06 -7.66 2.11
N PHE A 45 -6.49 -6.49 1.64
CA PHE A 45 -6.95 -6.33 0.25
C PHE A 45 -5.80 -6.53 -0.76
N ILE A 46 -4.59 -6.06 -0.45
CA ILE A 46 -3.43 -6.31 -1.31
C ILE A 46 -3.17 -7.82 -1.44
N ASN A 47 -3.17 -8.55 -0.32
CA ASN A 47 -2.94 -9.99 -0.32
C ASN A 47 -4.06 -10.75 -1.06
N LEU A 48 -5.31 -10.31 -0.92
CA LEU A 48 -6.46 -10.88 -1.63
C LEU A 48 -6.32 -10.74 -3.15
N HIS A 49 -5.86 -9.58 -3.62
CA HIS A 49 -5.74 -9.28 -5.05
C HIS A 49 -4.46 -9.80 -5.71
N GLN A 50 -3.47 -10.25 -4.93
CA GLN A 50 -2.20 -10.83 -5.41
C GLN A 50 -1.54 -10.03 -6.57
N PRO A 51 -1.23 -8.74 -6.35
CA PRO A 51 -0.65 -7.92 -7.41
C PRO A 51 0.71 -8.47 -7.88
N LYS A 52 0.95 -8.39 -9.19
CA LYS A 52 2.21 -8.83 -9.82
C LYS A 52 3.24 -7.70 -9.96
N THR A 53 2.82 -6.47 -9.71
CA THR A 53 3.67 -5.27 -9.78
C THR A 53 3.56 -4.47 -8.50
N PHE A 54 4.62 -3.73 -8.18
CA PHE A 54 4.66 -2.90 -6.99
C PHE A 54 3.64 -1.75 -7.07
N GLU A 55 3.51 -1.16 -8.26
CA GLU A 55 2.58 -0.09 -8.57
C GLU A 55 1.12 -0.56 -8.39
N LYS A 56 0.82 -1.81 -8.75
CA LYS A 56 -0.54 -2.33 -8.55
C LYS A 56 -0.85 -2.54 -7.07
N ALA A 57 0.12 -2.95 -6.27
CA ALA A 57 -0.05 -3.03 -4.81
C ALA A 57 -0.33 -1.65 -4.20
N ILE A 58 0.36 -0.60 -4.66
CA ILE A 58 0.11 0.80 -4.24
C ILE A 58 -1.30 1.23 -4.64
N SER A 59 -1.71 0.99 -5.89
CA SER A 59 -3.06 1.33 -6.40
C SER A 59 -4.16 0.72 -5.53
N ILE A 60 -4.06 -0.58 -5.21
CA ILE A 60 -5.03 -1.28 -4.36
C ILE A 60 -5.09 -0.65 -2.97
N ALA A 61 -3.93 -0.30 -2.39
CA ALA A 61 -3.87 0.33 -1.07
C ALA A 61 -4.58 1.69 -1.07
N ILE A 62 -4.34 2.53 -2.09
CA ILE A 62 -4.95 3.86 -2.25
C ILE A 62 -6.46 3.76 -2.48
N GLU A 63 -6.88 2.86 -3.38
CA GLU A 63 -8.29 2.58 -3.67
C GLU A 63 -9.02 2.15 -2.38
N THR A 64 -8.39 1.28 -1.60
CA THR A 64 -8.93 0.81 -0.33
C THR A 64 -9.03 1.96 0.68
N GLU A 65 -7.97 2.74 0.89
CA GLU A 65 -7.98 3.91 1.78
C GLU A 65 -9.10 4.89 1.40
N THR A 66 -9.26 5.17 0.11
CA THR A 66 -10.30 6.04 -0.43
C THR A 66 -11.69 5.47 -0.17
N GLY A 67 -11.88 4.17 -0.40
CA GLY A 67 -13.12 3.45 -0.10
C GLY A 67 -13.50 3.56 1.38
N PHE A 68 -12.56 3.32 2.29
CA PHE A 68 -12.79 3.50 3.73
C PHE A 68 -13.14 4.96 4.06
N LYS A 69 -12.41 5.93 3.53
CA LYS A 69 -12.72 7.36 3.78
C LYS A 69 -14.13 7.72 3.31
N ILE A 70 -14.57 7.22 2.15
CA ILE A 70 -15.92 7.46 1.64
C ILE A 70 -16.97 6.78 2.54
N THR A 71 -16.79 5.50 2.86
CA THR A 71 -17.77 4.74 3.65
C THR A 71 -17.91 5.27 5.08
N TYR A 72 -16.82 5.65 5.73
CA TYR A 72 -16.85 6.04 7.14
C TYR A 72 -16.96 7.56 7.38
N ASN A 73 -16.78 8.40 6.34
CA ASN A 73 -17.10 9.83 6.40
C ASN A 73 -18.47 10.17 5.79
N ASN A 74 -19.23 9.19 5.29
CA ASN A 74 -20.57 9.42 4.80
C ASN A 74 -21.58 9.43 5.98
N PRO A 75 -22.28 10.55 6.24
CA PRO A 75 -23.21 10.66 7.37
C PRO A 75 -24.46 9.79 7.25
N PHE A 76 -24.66 9.10 6.11
CA PHE A 76 -25.78 8.19 5.88
C PHE A 76 -25.44 6.71 6.09
N THR A 77 -24.20 6.40 6.47
CA THR A 77 -23.76 5.06 6.86
C THR A 77 -23.45 5.05 8.35
N LEU A 78 -24.50 5.12 9.16
CA LEU A 78 -24.67 4.57 10.52
C LEU A 78 -26.17 4.57 10.86
#